data_AF-A0A852TNE9-F1
#
_entry.id   AF-A0A852TNE9-F1
#
_cell.length_a   1.000
_cell.length_b   1.000
_cell.length_c   1.000
_cell.angle_alpha   90.00
_cell.angle_beta   90.00
_cell.angle_gamma   90.00
#
_symmetry.space_group_name_H-M   'P 1'
#
loop_
_entity.id
_entity.type
_entity.pdbx_description
1 polymer ?
#
loop_
_entity_poly.entity_id
_entity_poly.type
_entity_poly.pdbx_seq_one_letter_code
_entity_poly.pdbx_strand_id
1 'polypeptide(L)'
;MPEVCAAALLRTVFTHGIGFALAEPTWAQADVGGDAVSRTRYVAAMLPHNASDNLVRTALLICEDCGMDDRFTIGIDLMLRGLDSYLRAPTGPAPGADTAL
;
A
#
# COMPACT_ATOMS: atom_id res chain seq x y z
N MET A 1 25.24 6.10 -6.05
CA MET A 1 25.09 4.83 -6.79
C MET A 1 23.68 4.74 -7.35
N PRO A 2 23.49 5.08 -8.63
CA PRO A 2 22.18 5.03 -9.29
C PRO A 2 21.62 3.59 -9.40
N GLU A 3 22.47 2.58 -9.54
CA GLU A 3 22.08 1.18 -9.73
C GLU A 3 21.43 0.58 -8.47
N VAL A 4 21.93 0.95 -7.28
CA VAL A 4 21.38 0.49 -5.99
C VAL A 4 19.97 1.04 -5.77
N CYS A 5 19.75 2.31 -6.14
CA CYS A 5 18.44 2.95 -6.04
C CYS A 5 17.45 2.34 -7.03
N ALA A 6 17.90 2.08 -8.27
CA ALA A 6 17.08 1.41 -9.28
C ALA A 6 16.69 -0.01 -8.85
N ALA A 7 17.62 -0.78 -8.30
CA ALA A 7 17.35 -2.14 -7.80
C ALA A 7 16.37 -2.14 -6.61
N ALA A 8 16.50 -1.17 -5.69
CA ALA A 8 15.56 -1.00 -4.58
C ALA A 8 14.15 -0.65 -5.10
N LEU A 9 14.03 0.30 -6.03
CA LEU A 9 12.75 0.65 -6.65
C LEU A 9 12.10 -0.56 -7.32
N LEU A 10 12.85 -1.27 -8.17
CA LEU A 10 12.33 -2.44 -8.89
C LEU A 10 11.84 -3.51 -7.92
N ARG A 11 12.59 -3.82 -6.86
CA ARG A 11 12.13 -4.77 -5.84
C ARG A 11 10.83 -4.32 -5.18
N THR A 12 10.69 -3.05 -4.84
CA THR A 12 9.47 -2.52 -4.21
C THR A 12 8.28 -2.60 -5.18
N VAL A 13 8.47 -2.20 -6.44
CA VAL A 13 7.42 -2.27 -7.47
C VAL A 13 7.00 -3.72 -7.74
N PHE A 14 7.95 -4.65 -7.87
CA PHE A 14 7.64 -6.08 -8.06
C PHE A 14 6.87 -6.64 -6.87
N THR A 15 7.30 -6.34 -5.65
CA THR A 15 6.63 -6.85 -4.44
C THR A 15 5.22 -6.27 -4.32
N HIS A 16 5.04 -4.99 -4.65
CA HIS A 16 3.74 -4.33 -4.67
C HIS A 16 2.79 -4.97 -5.69
N GLY A 17 3.26 -5.17 -6.93
CA GLY A 17 2.47 -5.81 -7.99
C GLY A 17 2.09 -7.26 -7.66
N ILE A 18 3.02 -8.06 -7.14
CA ILE A 18 2.73 -9.43 -6.70
C ILE A 18 1.70 -9.42 -5.56
N GLY A 19 1.85 -8.53 -4.58
CA GLY A 19 0.91 -8.40 -3.47
C GLY A 19 -0.52 -8.08 -3.97
N PHE A 20 -0.65 -7.17 -4.92
CA PHE A 20 -1.93 -6.84 -5.54
C PHE A 20 -2.53 -8.02 -6.33
N ALA A 21 -1.74 -8.70 -7.16
CA ALA A 21 -2.19 -9.85 -7.94
C ALA A 21 -2.65 -11.01 -7.04
N LEU A 22 -2.01 -11.21 -5.88
CA LEU A 22 -2.43 -12.22 -4.89
C LEU A 22 -3.66 -11.78 -4.10
N ALA A 23 -3.83 -10.47 -3.84
CA ALA A 23 -4.96 -9.94 -3.10
C ALA A 23 -6.24 -9.86 -3.95
N GLU A 24 -6.15 -9.45 -5.21
CA GLU A 24 -7.27 -9.28 -6.13
C GLU A 24 -8.33 -10.40 -6.10
N PRO A 25 -7.98 -11.70 -6.20
CA PRO A 25 -8.98 -12.77 -6.16
C PRO A 25 -9.71 -12.89 -4.82
N THR A 26 -9.10 -12.45 -3.71
CA THR A 26 -9.75 -12.47 -2.38
C THR A 26 -10.79 -11.37 -2.24
N TRP A 27 -10.60 -10.24 -2.95
CA TRP A 27 -11.55 -9.12 -2.95
C TRP A 27 -12.67 -9.32 -3.97
N ALA A 28 -12.40 -10.01 -5.09
CA ALA A 28 -13.41 -10.38 -6.07
C ALA A 28 -14.58 -11.18 -5.47
N GLN A 29 -14.34 -11.95 -4.40
CA GLN A 29 -15.39 -12.67 -3.67
C GLN A 29 -16.34 -11.74 -2.89
N ALA A 30 -15.85 -10.57 -2.45
CA ALA A 30 -16.66 -9.56 -1.76
C ALA A 30 -17.50 -8.70 -2.72
N ASP A 31 -17.19 -8.74 -4.02
CA ASP A 31 -17.80 -7.88 -5.06
C ASP A 31 -18.79 -8.65 -5.97
N VAL A 32 -19.10 -9.92 -5.66
CA VAL A 32 -20.11 -10.71 -6.37
C VAL A 32 -21.52 -10.19 -6.03
N GLY A 33 -21.90 -9.06 -6.64
CA GLY A 33 -23.28 -8.58 -6.72
C GLY A 33 -23.89 -7.97 -5.46
N GLY A 34 -23.11 -7.67 -4.43
CA GLY A 34 -23.59 -7.02 -3.20
C GLY A 34 -23.64 -5.50 -3.34
N ASP A 35 -24.74 -4.88 -2.90
CA ASP A 35 -24.77 -3.43 -2.67
C ASP A 35 -23.70 -3.00 -1.64
N ALA A 36 -23.43 -1.69 -1.53
CA ALA A 36 -22.44 -1.16 -0.58
C ALA A 36 -22.63 -1.70 0.84
N VAL A 37 -23.89 -1.92 1.25
CA VAL A 37 -24.27 -2.47 2.56
C VAL A 37 -23.75 -3.89 2.76
N SER A 38 -23.84 -4.73 1.73
CA SER A 38 -23.36 -6.13 1.76
C SER A 38 -21.84 -6.18 1.91
N ARG A 39 -21.11 -5.28 1.23
CA ARG A 39 -19.66 -5.12 1.38
C ARG A 39 -19.28 -4.66 2.78
N THR A 40 -19.98 -3.66 3.32
CA THR A 40 -19.79 -3.18 4.69
C THR A 40 -19.99 -4.30 5.72
N ARG A 41 -21.03 -5.13 5.56
CA ARG A 41 -21.27 -6.28 6.45
C ARG A 41 -20.17 -7.33 6.38
N TYR A 42 -19.69 -7.63 5.18
CA TYR A 42 -18.58 -8.57 4.99
C TYR A 42 -17.30 -8.09 5.70
N VAL A 43 -16.96 -6.81 5.54
CA VAL A 43 -15.80 -6.19 6.21
C VAL A 43 -15.97 -6.17 7.72
N ALA A 44 -17.15 -5.79 8.20
CA ALA A 44 -17.46 -5.80 9.63
C ALA A 44 -17.35 -7.21 10.23
N ALA A 45 -17.71 -8.25 9.48
CA ALA A 45 -17.59 -9.65 9.93
C ALA A 45 -16.14 -10.16 10.01
N MET A 46 -15.20 -9.52 9.29
CA MET A 46 -13.77 -9.84 9.38
C MET A 46 -13.08 -9.15 10.58
N LEU A 47 -13.72 -8.17 11.20
CA LEU A 47 -13.13 -7.42 12.30
C LEU A 47 -13.24 -8.20 13.62
N PRO A 48 -12.15 -8.28 14.40
CA PRO A 48 -12.21 -8.79 15.78
C PRO A 48 -13.21 -7.99 16.62
N HIS A 49 -13.88 -8.64 17.56
CA HIS A 49 -14.82 -7.96 18.47
C HIS A 49 -14.20 -6.84 19.31
N ASN A 50 -12.88 -6.81 19.44
CA ASN A 50 -12.11 -5.79 20.15
C ASN A 50 -11.33 -4.84 19.22
N ALA A 51 -11.67 -4.81 17.92
CA ALA A 51 -11.07 -3.86 16.99
C ALA A 51 -11.38 -2.42 17.44
N SER A 52 -10.37 -1.55 17.41
CA SER A 52 -10.57 -0.14 17.75
C SER A 52 -11.42 0.56 16.70
N ASP A 53 -12.23 1.54 17.12
CA ASP A 53 -13.09 2.32 16.22
C ASP A 53 -12.31 2.99 15.08
N ASN A 54 -11.04 3.35 15.32
CA ASN A 54 -10.15 3.90 14.31
C ASN A 54 -9.82 2.88 13.22
N LEU A 55 -9.59 1.62 13.57
CA LEU A 55 -9.36 0.53 12.60
C LEU A 55 -10.62 0.23 11.82
N VAL A 56 -11.78 0.20 12.48
CA VAL A 56 -13.09 -0.01 11.84
C VAL A 56 -13.35 1.10 10.82
N ARG A 57 -13.21 2.37 11.20
CA ARG A 57 -13.40 3.52 10.31
C ARG A 57 -12.44 3.49 9.12
N THR A 58 -11.18 3.11 9.35
CA THR A 58 -10.19 2.98 8.29
C THR A 58 -10.55 1.86 7.32
N ALA A 59 -11.00 0.70 7.82
CA ALA A 59 -11.42 -0.42 6.98
C ALA A 59 -12.62 -0.05 6.09
N LEU A 60 -13.59 0.71 6.61
CA LEU A 60 -14.73 1.21 5.83
C LEU A 60 -14.30 2.15 4.70
N LEU A 61 -13.42 3.12 4.99
CA LEU A 61 -12.87 4.03 3.99
C LEU A 61 -12.09 3.29 2.89
N ILE A 62 -11.34 2.25 3.27
CA ILE A 62 -10.66 1.41 2.29
C ILE A 62 -11.70 0.76 1.37
N CYS A 63 -12.82 0.22 1.90
CA CYS A 63 -13.75 -0.60 1.13
C CYS A 63 -14.78 0.14 0.28
N GLU A 64 -15.07 1.42 0.59
CA GLU A 64 -16.14 2.17 -0.08
C GLU A 64 -15.78 2.63 -1.51
N ASP A 65 -14.50 2.87 -1.85
CA ASP A 65 -14.23 3.69 -3.04
C ASP A 65 -12.91 3.42 -3.77
N CYS A 66 -12.54 2.17 -4.05
CA CYS A 66 -11.46 1.96 -5.01
C CYS A 66 -11.59 0.64 -5.77
N GLY A 67 -11.58 0.74 -7.11
CA GLY A 67 -11.18 -0.39 -7.93
C GLY A 67 -9.75 -0.81 -7.58
N MET A 68 -9.44 -2.10 -7.66
CA MET A 68 -8.10 -2.61 -7.40
C MET A 68 -7.06 -1.95 -8.32
N ASP A 69 -7.45 -1.64 -9.55
CA ASP A 69 -6.63 -0.91 -10.53
C ASP A 69 -6.27 0.52 -10.07
N ASP A 70 -7.24 1.25 -9.51
CA ASP A 70 -7.02 2.61 -9.00
C ASP A 70 -6.07 2.59 -7.80
N ARG A 71 -6.25 1.64 -6.87
CA ARG A 71 -5.35 1.49 -5.72
C ARG A 71 -3.93 1.10 -6.14
N PHE A 72 -3.81 0.21 -7.11
CA PHE A 72 -2.52 -0.18 -7.67
C PHE A 72 -1.81 1.04 -8.28
N THR A 73 -2.54 1.81 -9.09
CA THR A 73 -2.00 3.01 -9.76
C THR A 73 -1.55 4.07 -8.76
N ILE A 74 -2.36 4.34 -7.73
CA ILE A 74 -2.01 5.26 -6.64
C ILE A 74 -0.74 4.78 -5.91
N GLY A 75 -0.63 3.48 -5.63
CA GLY A 75 0.56 2.89 -5.00
C GLY A 75 1.84 3.11 -5.80
N ILE A 76 1.79 2.90 -7.12
CA ILE A 76 2.90 3.17 -8.05
C ILE A 76 3.26 4.65 -8.06
N ASP A 77 2.29 5.55 -8.17
CA ASP A 77 2.53 6.99 -8.18
C ASP A 77 3.18 7.47 -6.87
N LEU A 78 2.72 6.98 -5.71
CA LEU A 78 3.34 7.28 -4.42
C LEU A 78 4.78 6.78 -4.32
N MET A 79 5.08 5.59 -4.84
CA MET A 79 6.46 5.06 -4.88
C MET A 79 7.37 5.90 -5.77
N LEU A 80 6.88 6.34 -6.94
CA LEU A 80 7.64 7.20 -7.86
C LEU A 80 7.89 8.58 -7.26
N ARG A 81 6.88 9.21 -6.65
CA ARG A 81 7.03 10.50 -5.95
C ARG A 81 7.99 10.40 -4.76
N GLY A 82 7.94 9.30 -4.02
CA GLY A 82 8.89 9.00 -2.95
C GLY A 82 10.32 8.94 -3.46
N LEU A 83 10.55 8.22 -4.57
CA LEU A 83 11.87 8.16 -5.21
C LEU A 83 12.34 9.54 -5.69
N ASP A 84 11.48 10.30 -6.35
CA ASP A 84 11.78 11.67 -6.81
C ASP A 84 12.25 12.55 -5.65
N SER A 85 11.58 12.47 -4.50
CA SER A 85 11.98 13.22 -3.30
C SER A 85 13.33 12.75 -2.74
N TYR A 86 13.60 11.45 -2.76
CA TYR A 86 14.87 10.88 -2.31
C TYR A 86 16.04 11.30 -3.21
N LEU A 87 15.84 11.30 -4.54
CA LEU A 87 16.83 11.74 -5.51
C LEU A 87 17.10 13.25 -5.46
N ARG A 88 16.09 14.05 -5.09
CA ARG A 88 16.22 15.51 -4.91
C ARG A 88 16.78 15.91 -3.55
N ALA A 89 16.78 15.01 -2.56
CA ALA A 89 17.36 15.30 -1.26
C ALA A 89 18.86 15.56 -1.44
N PRO A 90 19.40 16.70 -0.93
CA PRO A 90 20.83 16.93 -0.97
C PRO A 90 21.51 15.76 -0.26
N THR A 91 22.50 15.15 -0.91
CA THR A 91 23.31 14.08 -0.31
C THR A 91 24.10 14.64 0.87
N GLY A 92 23.46 14.76 2.02
CA GLY A 92 24.12 14.83 3.31
C GLY A 92 24.81 13.49 3.60
N PRO A 93 25.85 13.48 4.43
CA PRO A 93 26.62 12.27 4.70
C PRO A 93 25.69 11.14 5.19
N ALA A 94 25.94 9.92 4.71
CA ALA A 94 25.15 8.75 5.03
C ALA A 94 24.97 8.61 6.55
N PRO A 95 23.76 8.31 7.06
CA PRO A 95 23.56 8.07 8.48
C PRO A 95 24.35 6.82 8.87
N GLY A 96 25.46 7.03 9.61
CA GLY A 96 26.38 5.97 10.04
C GLY A 96 27.87 6.23 9.77
N ALA A 97 28.25 7.36 9.18
CA ALA A 97 29.67 7.68 8.94
C ALA A 97 30.43 8.23 10.16
N ASP A 98 29.83 8.25 11.35
CA ASP A 98 30.44 8.84 12.56
C ASP A 98 30.25 7.93 13.78
N THR A 99 31.08 6.89 13.86
CA THR A 99 31.55 6.31 15.14
C THR A 99 32.90 5.63 14.90
N ALA A 100 33.95 6.43 14.80
CA ALA A 100 35.31 5.99 15.05
C ALA A 100 35.97 7.03 15.97
N LEU A 101 35.89 6.76 17.28
CA LEU A 101 36.76 7.31 18.32
C LEU A 101 36.85 6.27 19.45
#